data_AF-A0A822C870-F1
#
_entry.id   AF-A0A822C870-F1
#
_cell.length_a   1.000
_cell.length_b   1.000
_cell.length_c   1.000
_cell.angle_alpha   90.00
_cell.angle_beta   90.00
_cell.angle_gamma   90.00
#
_symmetry.space_group_name_H-M   'P 1'
#
loop_
_entity.id
_entity.type
_entity.pdbx_description
1 polymer ?
#
loop_
_entity_poly.entity_id
_entity_poly.type
_entity_poly.pdbx_seq_one_letter_code
_entity_poly.pdbx_strand_id
1 'polypeptide(L)' 'MIYLVGENFVHGDLRCSNVLVVKMDPSDPERNLVKLTNFSRACPI' A
#
# COMPACT_ATOMS: atom_id res chain seq x y z
N MET A 1 7.00 3.32 0.47
CA MET A 1 6.78 2.92 1.87
C MET A 1 5.53 3.64 2.32
N ILE A 2 4.35 3.00 2.33
CA ILE A 2 3.10 3.66 2.69
C ILE A 2 2.98 3.59 4.22
N TYR A 3 2.97 4.76 4.84
CA TYR A 3 2.96 4.95 6.28
C TYR A 3 1.50 5.03 6.76
N LEU A 4 0.91 3.90 7.18
CA LEU A 4 -0.46 3.83 7.75
C LEU A 4 -0.49 4.22 9.25
N VAL A 5 0.41 5.10 9.69
CA VAL A 5 0.61 5.38 11.13
C VAL A 5 -0.51 6.20 11.75
N GLY A 6 -1.35 6.85 10.94
CA GLY A 6 -2.55 7.54 11.45
C GLY A 6 -3.58 6.60 12.11
N GLU A 7 -3.54 5.30 11.79
CA GLU A 7 -4.59 4.35 12.16
C GLU A 7 -4.14 3.31 13.22
N ASN A 8 -2.96 3.49 13.85
CA ASN A 8 -2.37 2.54 14.81
C ASN A 8 -2.41 1.08 14.32
N PHE A 9 -2.06 0.85 13.06
CA PHE A 9 -2.15 -0.47 12.43
C PHE A 9 -0.96 -0.75 11.52
N VAL A 10 -0.49 -1.99 11.50
CA VAL A 10 0.61 -2.47 10.67
C VAL A 10 0.10 -3.53 9.71
N HIS A 11 0.42 -3.42 8.42
CA HIS A 11 -0.05 -4.36 7.40
C HIS A 11 0.47 -5.81 7.59
N GLY A 12 1.65 -5.98 8.19
CA GLY A 12 2.23 -7.30 8.55
C GLY A 12 2.72 -8.19 7.39
N ASP A 13 2.50 -7.78 6.13
CA ASP A 13 2.91 -8.50 4.91
C ASP A 13 3.05 -7.53 3.71
N LEU A 14 3.74 -6.40 3.90
CA LEU A 14 3.88 -5.43 2.81
C LEU A 14 4.94 -5.93 1.81
N ARG A 15 4.51 -6.19 0.57
CA ARG A 15 5.34 -6.64 -0.56
C ARG A 15 4.75 -6.16 -1.87
N CYS A 16 5.54 -6.13 -2.95
CA CYS A 16 5.09 -5.62 -4.26
C CYS A 16 3.86 -6.35 -4.78
N SER A 17 3.73 -7.67 -4.56
CA SER A 17 2.56 -8.44 -4.96
C SER A 17 1.26 -8.02 -4.26
N ASN A 18 1.37 -7.32 -3.13
CA ASN A 18 0.24 -6.77 -2.38
C ASN A 18 -0.05 -5.30 -2.74
N VAL A 19 0.65 -4.73 -3.73
CA VAL A 19 0.41 -3.39 -4.28
C VAL A 19 -0.23 -3.53 -5.65
N LEU A 20 -1.50 -3.13 -5.78
CA LEU A 20 -2.21 -3.13 -7.04
C LEU A 20 -2.08 -1.75 -7.71
N VAL A 21 -1.54 -1.71 -8.93
CA VAL A 21 -1.51 -0.51 -9.76
C VAL A 21 -2.81 -0.41 -10.56
N VAL A 22 -3.66 0.56 -10.23
CA VAL A 22 -4.93 0.81 -10.91
C VAL A 22 -4.74 1.74 -12.11
N LYS A 23 -3.87 2.75 -11.97
CA LYS A 23 -3.48 3.65 -13.05
C LYS A 23 -1.99 3.96 -12.92
N MET A 24 -1.29 3.97 -14.05
CA MET A 24 0.11 4.34 -14.14
C MET A 24 0.28 5.59 -15.00
N ASP A 25 1.11 6.52 -14.54
CA ASP A 25 1.65 7.64 -15.31
C ASP A 25 3.19 7.43 -15.40
N PRO A 26 3.72 7.12 -16.60
CA PRO A 26 5.14 6.86 -16.77
C PRO A 26 6.00 8.13 -16.68
N SER A 27 5.39 9.31 -16.80
CA SER A 27 6.09 10.61 -16.77
C SER A 27 6.13 11.23 -15.37
N ASP A 28 5.17 10.88 -14.52
CA ASP A 28 5.07 11.38 -13.15
C ASP A 28 4.61 10.26 -12.18
N PRO A 29 5.55 9.59 -11.50
CA PRO A 29 5.23 8.47 -10.61
C PRO A 29 4.28 8.82 -9.46
N GLU A 30 4.21 10.09 -9.03
CA GLU A 30 3.30 10.54 -7.96
C GLU A 30 1.84 10.56 -8.40
N ARG A 31 1.59 10.53 -9.73
CA ARG A 31 0.24 10.42 -10.31
C ARG A 31 -0.25 8.98 -10.45
N ASN A 32 0.57 8.01 -10.08
CA ASN A 32 0.14 6.61 -10.06
C ASN A 32 -0.99 6.43 -9.05
N LEU A 33 -2.06 5.75 -9.47
CA LEU A 33 -3.11 5.33 -8.56
C LEU A 33 -2.84 3.88 -8.15
N VAL A 34 -2.48 3.68 -6.89
CA VAL A 34 -2.23 2.35 -6.32
C VAL A 34 -3.18 2.04 -5.17
N LYS A 35 -3.43 0.75 -4.94
CA LYS A 35 -4.15 0.25 -3.77
C LYS A 35 -3.32 -0.81 -3.05
N LEU A 36 -3.27 -0.74 -1.74
CA LEU A 36 -2.77 -1.83 -0.92
C LEU A 36 -3.84 -2.91 -0.78
N THR A 37 -3.40 -4.17 -0.77
CA THR A 37 -4.26 -5.34 -0.73
C THR A 37 -3.70 -6.38 0.24
N ASN A 38 -4.53 -7.37 0.62
CA ASN A 38 -4.13 -8.48 1.50
C ASN A 38 -3.73 -8.06 2.93
N PHE A 39 -4.71 -7.56 3.70
CA PHE A 39 -4.57 -7.20 5.12
C PHE A 39 -4.73 -8.38 6.09
N SER A 40 -4.58 -9.62 5.64
CA SER A 40 -4.84 -10.82 6.46
C SER A 40 -3.90 -10.97 7.67
N ARG A 41 -2.69 -10.42 7.58
CA ARG A 41 -1.67 -10.40 8.65
C ARG A 41 -1.57 -9.06 9.36
N ALA A 42 -2.52 -8.17 9.09
CA ALA A 42 -2.44 -6.84 9.62
C ALA A 42 -2.91 -6.83 11.08
N CYS A 43 -2.22 -6.05 11.92
CA CYS A 43 -2.41 -6.05 13.37
C CYS A 43 -2.38 -4.62 13.93
N PRO A 44 -3.12 -4.36 15.03
CA PRO A 44 -2.96 -3.12 15.79
C PRO A 44 -1.53 -2.96 16.31
N ILE A 45 -1.09 -1.71 16.45
CA ILE A 45 0.16 -1.31 17.14
C ILE A 45 -0.11 -1.16 18.63
#